data_AF-A0A4Y9IVF3-F1
#
_entry.id   AF-A0A4Y9IVF3-F1
#
_cell.length_a   1.000
_cell.length_b   1.000
_cell.length_c   1.000
_cell.angle_alpha   90.00
_cell.angle_beta   90.00
_cell.angle_gamma   90.00
#
_symmetry.space_group_name_H-M   'P 1'
#
loop_
_entity.id
_entity.type
_entity.pdbx_description
1 polymer ?
#
loop_
_entity_poly.entity_id
_entity_poly.type
_entity_poly.pdbx_seq_one_letter_code
_entity_poly.pdbx_strand_id
1 'polypeptide(L)'
;MSFFNSVLRAFGFGHEEEDYEDDAPSALVTPYRRQQDSTPSAPVEENKEETDGPQMNVGDQAFPLDFFDAILEVFNNAQPDFIKQCIDRDAQRRYLYDTLGKSFKEYLDRCHDDMESSFLAKSRSEAKKYHDEISGLQERCKSIQEKEDEFKQRQLSADRQKRALSDKVQELDRQIMSLEAEKEQFILENRSLVNKLKIAGVLETDAASGAGVSIEEFGAMRLRLDESVAENERLTAEVERLNSEVLENAELYKTKMAMADKMLSDIRNSNAESRKELDDAIASKNELQVKYDDSVSKVMALSSELEETNSLLEEIKQEMIDKMAQVEDVLSRRDEKIRTLKEQRDDSAVKVMSLEKEIANLKESLELSARNSAAIESELRKVQEKADDSVTKEVVEAKPRRKRAGKKTMPKISAIDETLDSTEWLIATPPEGMVAKTTGTGSDADFGYQEPPRKQTPDNAAQMSLF
;
A
#
# COMPACT_ATOMS: atom_id res chain seq x y z
N MET A 1 -32.91 -8.28 -12.90
CA MET A 1 -32.65 -9.74 -13.01
C MET A 1 -31.41 -10.08 -13.84
N SER A 2 -30.87 -9.20 -14.71
CA SER A 2 -29.80 -9.59 -15.65
C SER A 2 -28.35 -9.53 -15.14
N PHE A 3 -28.08 -8.84 -14.01
CA PHE A 3 -26.71 -8.74 -13.47
C PHE A 3 -26.26 -9.98 -12.69
N PHE A 4 -27.21 -10.71 -12.09
CA PHE A 4 -26.89 -11.96 -11.40
C PHE A 4 -26.56 -13.09 -12.39
N ASN A 5 -27.20 -13.11 -13.56
CA ASN A 5 -26.95 -14.10 -14.60
C ASN A 5 -25.56 -13.95 -15.24
N SER A 6 -25.02 -12.73 -15.37
CA SER A 6 -23.67 -12.55 -15.90
C SER A 6 -22.58 -13.00 -14.92
N VAL A 7 -22.81 -12.83 -13.61
CA VAL A 7 -21.87 -13.29 -12.58
C VAL A 7 -21.92 -14.82 -12.47
N LEU A 8 -23.11 -15.43 -12.49
CA LEU A 8 -23.25 -16.89 -12.52
C LEU A 8 -22.63 -17.53 -13.77
N ARG A 9 -22.70 -16.85 -14.93
CA ARG A 9 -22.04 -17.30 -16.17
C ARG A 9 -20.51 -17.19 -16.10
N ALA A 10 -19.98 -16.15 -15.43
CA ALA A 10 -18.54 -15.99 -15.20
C ALA A 10 -17.96 -17.02 -14.22
N PHE A 11 -18.81 -17.57 -13.33
CA PHE A 11 -18.46 -18.65 -12.40
C PHE A 11 -18.85 -20.05 -12.90
N GLY A 12 -19.30 -20.19 -14.15
CA GLY A 12 -19.55 -21.49 -14.79
C GLY A 12 -20.88 -22.16 -14.41
N PHE A 13 -21.82 -21.44 -13.81
CA PHE A 13 -23.14 -21.96 -13.39
C PHE A 13 -24.28 -21.50 -14.32
N GLY A 14 -23.98 -21.18 -15.58
CA GLY A 14 -25.01 -20.86 -16.58
C GLY A 14 -25.73 -22.12 -17.03
N HIS A 15 -26.89 -22.40 -16.42
CA HIS A 15 -27.80 -23.46 -16.84
C HIS A 15 -28.68 -22.93 -17.98
N GLU A 16 -28.38 -23.33 -19.22
CA GLU A 16 -29.34 -23.30 -20.32
C GLU A 16 -29.97 -24.70 -20.37
N GLU A 17 -31.23 -24.80 -19.91
CA GLU A 17 -32.11 -25.90 -20.29
C GLU A 17 -32.54 -25.65 -21.74
N GLU A 18 -32.03 -26.42 -22.68
CA GLU A 18 -32.79 -27.06 -23.77
C GLU A 18 -31.83 -27.93 -24.63
N ASP A 19 -32.29 -29.16 -24.88
CA ASP A 19 -31.79 -30.21 -25.77
C ASP A 19 -30.50 -30.98 -25.39
N TYR A 20 -30.77 -32.16 -24.83
CA TYR A 20 -29.87 -33.30 -24.74
C TYR A 20 -29.45 -33.75 -26.14
N GLU A 21 -28.19 -33.50 -26.50
CA GLU A 21 -27.49 -34.30 -27.49
C GLU A 21 -26.12 -34.72 -26.94
N ASP A 22 -25.93 -36.03 -26.97
CA ASP A 22 -24.87 -36.81 -26.35
C ASP A 22 -23.55 -36.59 -27.10
N ASP A 23 -22.70 -35.69 -26.62
CA ASP A 23 -21.29 -35.65 -27.01
C ASP A 23 -20.43 -35.19 -25.82
N ALA A 24 -20.10 -36.15 -24.96
CA ALA A 24 -19.09 -35.95 -23.92
C ALA A 24 -17.73 -35.65 -24.58
N PRO A 25 -17.08 -34.49 -24.34
CA PRO A 25 -15.71 -34.32 -24.75
C PRO A 25 -14.83 -35.21 -23.88
N SER A 26 -14.37 -36.31 -24.48
CA SER A 26 -13.31 -37.19 -23.96
C SER A 26 -12.15 -36.33 -23.47
N ALA A 27 -11.87 -36.41 -22.16
CA ALA A 27 -10.68 -35.83 -21.54
C ALA A 27 -9.42 -36.60 -21.98
N LEU A 28 -9.08 -36.45 -23.26
CA LEU A 28 -7.83 -36.93 -23.82
C LEU A 28 -6.78 -35.87 -23.53
N VAL A 29 -5.95 -36.20 -22.54
CA VAL A 29 -4.74 -35.47 -22.17
C VAL A 29 -3.91 -35.22 -23.43
N THR A 30 -3.86 -33.97 -23.90
CA THR A 30 -2.93 -33.54 -24.94
C THR A 30 -1.54 -33.46 -24.31
N PRO A 31 -0.58 -34.35 -24.64
CA PRO A 31 0.78 -34.19 -24.14
C PRO A 31 1.39 -32.94 -24.76
N TYR A 32 2.00 -32.11 -23.92
CA TYR A 32 2.79 -30.95 -24.32
C TYR A 32 3.81 -31.38 -25.38
N ARG A 33 3.67 -30.81 -26.59
CA ARG A 33 4.57 -31.06 -27.72
C ARG A 33 5.92 -30.44 -27.43
N ARG A 34 6.86 -31.25 -26.93
CA ARG A 34 8.28 -30.92 -26.81
C ARG A 34 8.84 -30.72 -28.22
N GLN A 35 9.04 -29.46 -28.64
CA GLN A 35 9.87 -29.16 -29.81
C GLN A 35 11.31 -29.57 -29.50
N GLN A 36 11.72 -30.68 -30.09
CA GLN A 36 13.11 -30.95 -30.40
C GLN A 36 13.41 -30.22 -31.71
N ASP A 37 14.29 -29.22 -31.66
CA ASP A 37 15.10 -28.86 -32.81
C ASP A 37 16.57 -28.87 -32.37
N SER A 38 17.30 -29.79 -32.97
CA SER A 38 18.75 -29.90 -32.97
C SER A 38 19.32 -29.06 -34.10
N THR A 39 20.26 -28.16 -33.81
CA THR A 39 21.48 -27.83 -34.61
C THR A 39 22.34 -26.82 -33.83
N PRO A 40 23.66 -26.71 -34.13
CA PRO A 40 24.70 -26.75 -33.12
C PRO A 40 25.31 -25.40 -32.72
N SER A 41 25.85 -25.38 -31.50
CA SER A 41 27.03 -24.64 -31.01
C SER A 41 27.33 -23.25 -31.60
N ALA A 42 27.01 -22.21 -30.84
CA ALA A 42 27.80 -20.98 -30.71
C ALA A 42 27.60 -20.43 -29.27
N PRO A 43 28.63 -19.83 -28.65
CA PRO A 43 28.65 -19.55 -27.22
C PRO A 43 27.72 -18.38 -26.89
N VAL A 44 26.83 -18.57 -25.92
CA VAL A 44 26.03 -17.50 -25.34
C VAL A 44 26.91 -16.79 -24.33
N GLU A 45 27.21 -15.53 -24.61
CA GLU A 45 27.75 -14.56 -23.66
C GLU A 45 26.83 -14.49 -22.43
N GLU A 46 27.41 -14.65 -21.25
CA GLU A 46 26.78 -14.29 -19.98
C GLU A 46 26.51 -12.77 -19.99
N ASN A 47 25.31 -12.36 -20.36
CA ASN A 47 24.77 -11.08 -19.91
C ASN A 47 24.47 -11.22 -18.42
N LYS A 48 25.48 -10.94 -17.61
CA LYS A 48 25.31 -10.50 -16.22
C LYS A 48 24.56 -9.18 -16.28
N GLU A 49 23.28 -9.19 -15.93
CA GLU A 49 22.60 -7.98 -15.49
C GLU A 49 23.26 -7.55 -14.18
N GLU A 50 24.31 -6.74 -14.32
CA GLU A 50 24.75 -5.85 -13.26
C GLU A 50 23.60 -4.90 -12.99
N THR A 51 22.94 -5.09 -11.85
CA THR A 51 22.14 -4.05 -11.22
C THR A 51 23.07 -2.87 -10.99
N ASP A 52 22.94 -1.86 -11.85
CA ASP A 52 23.55 -0.53 -11.76
C ASP A 52 22.98 0.18 -10.53
N GLY A 53 23.41 -0.26 -9.34
CA GLY A 53 23.41 0.59 -8.16
C GLY A 53 24.51 1.63 -8.36
N PRO A 54 24.30 2.91 -8.01
CA PRO A 54 25.32 3.93 -8.17
C PRO A 54 26.58 3.49 -7.42
N GLN A 55 27.58 3.01 -8.16
CA GLN A 55 28.92 2.87 -7.63
C GLN A 55 29.40 4.29 -7.33
N MET A 56 29.32 4.69 -6.06
CA MET A 56 30.13 5.79 -5.57
C MET A 56 31.57 5.40 -5.86
N ASN A 57 32.13 6.03 -6.90
CA ASN A 57 33.57 6.11 -7.11
C ASN A 57 34.17 6.62 -5.80
N VAL A 58 34.75 5.71 -5.01
CA VAL A 58 35.65 6.05 -3.90
C VAL A 58 37.01 6.41 -4.52
N GLY A 59 37.00 7.34 -5.46
CA GLY A 59 38.18 8.02 -5.95
C GLY A 59 38.34 9.26 -5.11
N ASP A 60 39.27 9.21 -4.15
CA ASP A 60 39.71 10.34 -3.33
C ASP A 60 38.56 11.26 -2.88
N GLN A 61 37.80 10.83 -1.86
CA GLN A 61 37.10 11.79 -1.03
C GLN A 61 38.15 12.66 -0.35
N ALA A 62 38.55 13.74 -1.03
CA ALA A 62 39.14 14.88 -0.39
C ALA A 62 38.20 15.21 0.77
N PHE A 63 38.70 14.99 1.99
CA PHE A 63 38.01 15.28 3.23
C PHE A 63 37.24 16.60 3.05
N PRO A 64 35.95 16.72 3.46
CA PRO A 64 35.13 17.89 3.15
C PRO A 64 35.78 19.17 3.67
N LEU A 65 36.54 19.85 2.80
CA LEU A 65 37.25 21.10 3.10
C LEU A 65 36.26 22.21 3.44
N ASP A 66 35.05 22.08 2.89
CA ASP A 66 33.91 22.94 3.12
C ASP A 66 33.46 23.00 4.60
N PHE A 67 33.63 21.92 5.37
CA PHE A 67 33.32 21.91 6.80
C PHE A 67 34.26 22.84 7.58
N PHE A 68 35.55 22.81 7.23
CA PHE A 68 36.53 23.68 7.86
C PHE A 68 36.42 25.12 7.37
N ASP A 69 36.03 25.34 6.12
CA ASP A 69 35.77 26.67 5.60
C ASP A 69 34.56 27.33 6.28
N ALA A 70 33.50 26.57 6.59
CA ALA A 70 32.36 27.05 7.38
C ALA A 70 32.75 27.43 8.82
N ILE A 71 33.60 26.62 9.48
CA ILE A 71 34.12 26.95 10.82
C ILE A 71 34.99 28.21 10.75
N LEU A 72 35.86 28.32 9.75
CA LEU A 72 36.72 29.49 9.55
C LEU A 72 35.90 30.73 9.20
N GLU A 73 34.78 30.60 8.51
CA GLU A 73 33.87 31.72 8.22
C GLU A 73 33.22 32.26 9.49
N VAL A 74 32.68 31.39 10.34
CA VAL A 74 32.12 31.76 11.65
C VAL A 74 33.18 32.41 12.54
N PHE A 75 34.38 31.80 12.59
CA PHE A 75 35.46 32.30 13.44
C PHE A 75 35.99 33.65 12.98
N ASN A 76 36.12 33.86 11.67
CA ASN A 76 36.57 35.13 11.13
C ASN A 76 35.48 36.20 11.16
N ASN A 77 34.19 35.86 11.09
CA ASN A 77 33.11 36.83 11.28
C ASN A 77 33.02 37.36 12.71
N ALA A 78 33.43 36.56 13.70
CA ALA A 78 33.46 36.94 15.11
C ALA A 78 34.64 37.85 15.50
N GLN A 79 35.62 38.10 14.61
CA GLN A 79 36.79 38.93 14.91
C GLN A 79 36.63 40.38 14.43
N PRO A 80 37.39 41.35 14.98
CA PRO A 80 37.41 42.73 14.47
C PRO A 80 38.01 42.80 13.06
N ASP A 81 37.52 43.72 12.22
CA ASP A 81 37.89 43.81 10.79
C ASP A 81 39.40 43.99 10.54
N PHE A 82 40.10 44.64 11.46
CA PHE A 82 41.57 44.78 11.42
C PHE A 82 42.30 43.43 11.50
N ILE A 83 41.81 42.50 12.34
CA ILE A 83 42.41 41.19 12.52
C ILE A 83 42.04 40.28 11.34
N LYS A 84 40.82 40.38 10.81
CA LYS A 84 40.41 39.62 9.60
C LYS A 84 41.32 39.88 8.39
N GLN A 85 41.83 41.11 8.25
CA GLN A 85 42.71 41.51 7.15
C GLN A 85 44.16 41.06 7.33
N CYS A 86 44.59 40.75 8.56
CA CYS A 86 45.96 40.38 8.87
C CYS A 86 46.18 38.85 8.98
N ILE A 87 45.13 38.06 8.76
CA ILE A 87 45.13 36.62 8.95
C ILE A 87 45.09 35.90 7.61
N ASP A 88 46.05 35.01 7.40
CA ASP A 88 46.07 34.10 6.26
C ASP A 88 45.10 32.92 6.50
N ARG A 89 44.02 32.88 5.71
CA ARG A 89 42.99 31.84 5.75
C ARG A 89 43.56 30.45 5.47
N ASP A 90 44.54 30.34 4.58
CA ASP A 90 45.15 29.08 4.21
C ASP A 90 46.06 28.53 5.31
N ALA A 91 46.72 29.42 6.06
CA ALA A 91 47.50 29.04 7.23
C ALA A 91 46.61 28.56 8.40
N GLN A 92 45.49 29.25 8.66
CA GLN A 92 44.51 28.83 9.67
C GLN A 92 43.88 27.49 9.33
N ARG A 93 43.52 27.28 8.05
CA ARG A 93 43.01 26.01 7.55
C ARG A 93 44.00 24.88 7.85
N ARG A 94 45.26 25.01 7.43
CA ARG A 94 46.29 23.98 7.69
C ARG A 94 46.47 23.69 9.19
N TYR A 95 46.48 24.73 10.02
CA TYR A 95 46.62 24.56 11.48
C TYR A 95 45.44 23.80 12.09
N LEU A 96 44.22 24.13 11.67
CA LEU A 96 42.99 23.48 12.14
C LEU A 96 42.94 22.01 11.69
N TYR A 97 43.37 21.74 10.46
CA TYR A 97 43.54 20.40 9.91
C TYR A 97 44.56 19.56 10.69
N ASP A 98 45.72 20.10 11.03
CA ASP A 98 46.75 19.36 11.78
C ASP A 98 46.34 19.12 13.24
N THR A 99 45.60 20.06 13.83
CA THR A 99 45.18 19.98 15.24
C THR A 99 44.03 19.01 15.45
N LEU A 100 43.03 18.99 14.55
CA LEU A 100 41.93 18.04 14.58
C LEU A 100 42.27 16.71 13.89
N GLY A 101 43.37 16.65 13.16
CA GLY A 101 43.63 15.68 12.08
C GLY A 101 43.84 14.22 12.45
N LYS A 102 43.91 13.83 13.74
CA LYS A 102 44.03 12.41 14.14
C LYS A 102 42.81 11.91 14.90
N SER A 103 42.45 12.56 16.00
CA SER A 103 41.30 12.15 16.83
C SER A 103 39.97 12.28 16.09
N PHE A 104 39.82 13.29 15.23
CA PHE A 104 38.61 13.45 14.43
C PHE A 104 38.54 12.44 13.28
N LYS A 105 39.67 12.15 12.63
CA LYS A 105 39.73 11.09 11.60
C LYS A 105 39.40 9.73 12.20
N GLU A 106 40.00 9.37 13.34
CA GLU A 106 39.68 8.13 14.06
C GLU A 106 38.20 8.04 14.49
N TYR A 107 37.54 9.18 14.74
CA TYR A 107 36.11 9.20 15.05
C TYR A 107 35.25 9.01 13.79
N LEU A 108 35.61 9.66 12.67
CA LEU A 108 34.94 9.46 11.39
C LEU A 108 35.12 8.04 10.87
N ASP A 109 36.33 7.49 10.98
CA ASP A 109 36.63 6.11 10.58
C ASP A 109 35.79 5.13 11.43
N ARG A 110 35.70 5.35 12.75
CA ARG A 110 34.80 4.57 13.61
C ARG A 110 33.32 4.72 13.22
N CYS A 111 32.88 5.94 12.88
CA CYS A 111 31.51 6.16 12.45
C CYS A 111 31.22 5.48 11.11
N HIS A 112 32.18 5.47 10.19
CA HIS A 112 32.10 4.78 8.92
C HIS A 112 32.08 3.25 9.12
N ASP A 113 32.99 2.72 9.93
CA ASP A 113 33.03 1.29 10.29
C ASP A 113 31.73 0.85 10.98
N ASP A 114 31.18 1.67 11.88
CA ASP A 114 29.90 1.41 12.53
C ASP A 114 28.73 1.43 11.51
N MET A 115 28.73 2.37 10.56
CA MET A 115 27.74 2.43 9.49
C MET A 115 27.85 1.21 8.57
N GLU A 116 29.05 0.85 8.14
CA GLU A 116 29.32 -0.30 7.27
C GLU A 116 28.93 -1.61 7.97
N SER A 117 29.33 -1.78 9.24
CA SER A 117 28.94 -2.92 10.06
C SER A 117 27.43 -3.03 10.21
N SER A 118 26.73 -1.91 10.44
CA SER A 118 25.27 -1.88 10.53
C SER A 118 24.59 -2.23 9.20
N PHE A 119 25.14 -1.76 8.07
CA PHE A 119 24.64 -2.06 6.73
C PHE A 119 24.85 -3.54 6.39
N LEU A 120 26.04 -4.08 6.62
CA LEU A 120 26.34 -5.50 6.42
C LEU A 120 25.49 -6.38 7.33
N ALA A 121 25.24 -5.98 8.57
CA ALA A 121 24.35 -6.69 9.49
C ALA A 121 22.90 -6.71 8.97
N LYS A 122 22.38 -5.58 8.49
CA LYS A 122 21.04 -5.48 7.88
C LYS A 122 20.95 -6.34 6.62
N SER A 123 21.90 -6.22 5.70
CA SER A 123 21.97 -7.00 4.47
C SER A 123 22.03 -8.51 4.75
N ARG A 124 22.86 -8.94 5.71
CA ARG A 124 22.89 -10.35 6.15
C ARG A 124 21.57 -10.80 6.77
N SER A 125 20.89 -9.94 7.52
CA SER A 125 19.60 -10.26 8.11
C SER A 125 18.51 -10.41 7.05
N GLU A 126 18.53 -9.57 6.02
CA GLU A 126 17.62 -9.65 4.87
C GLU A 126 17.89 -10.90 4.04
N ALA A 127 19.15 -11.19 3.74
CA ALA A 127 19.53 -12.43 3.05
C ALA A 127 19.07 -13.69 3.81
N LYS A 128 19.17 -13.70 5.14
CA LYS A 128 18.64 -14.80 5.97
C LYS A 128 17.12 -14.89 5.91
N LYS A 129 16.40 -13.77 6.02
CA LYS A 129 14.93 -13.74 5.89
C LYS A 129 14.48 -14.33 4.55
N TYR A 130 15.10 -13.89 3.44
CA TYR A 130 14.77 -14.44 2.12
C TYR A 130 15.13 -15.91 2.01
N HIS A 131 16.24 -16.35 2.60
CA HIS A 131 16.60 -17.77 2.62
C HIS A 131 15.60 -18.62 3.40
N ASP A 132 15.14 -18.14 4.56
CA ASP A 132 14.14 -18.82 5.39
C ASP A 132 12.76 -18.85 4.69
N GLU A 133 12.37 -17.75 4.03
CA GLU A 133 11.15 -17.70 3.22
C GLU A 133 11.19 -18.66 2.03
N ILE A 134 12.31 -18.71 1.30
CA ILE A 134 12.52 -19.65 0.20
C ILE A 134 12.47 -21.09 0.71
N SER A 135 13.15 -21.38 1.81
CA SER A 135 13.14 -22.73 2.42
C SER A 135 11.74 -23.13 2.87
N GLY A 136 10.99 -22.22 3.48
CA GLY A 136 9.60 -22.44 3.87
C GLY A 136 8.67 -22.64 2.66
N LEU A 137 8.88 -21.93 1.56
CA LEU A 137 8.14 -22.14 0.31
C LEU A 137 8.47 -23.50 -0.31
N GLN A 138 9.75 -23.90 -0.32
CA GLN A 138 10.17 -25.22 -0.81
C GLN A 138 9.55 -26.36 -0.01
N GLU A 139 9.50 -26.26 1.32
CA GLU A 139 8.83 -27.25 2.18
C GLU A 139 7.32 -27.32 1.91
N ARG A 140 6.66 -26.17 1.74
CA ARG A 140 5.23 -26.14 1.36
C ARG A 140 4.99 -26.78 0.00
N CYS A 141 5.81 -26.46 -1.01
CA CYS A 141 5.73 -27.09 -2.32
C CYS A 141 5.89 -28.61 -2.23
N LYS A 142 6.87 -29.09 -1.45
CA LYS A 142 7.07 -30.52 -1.22
C LYS A 142 5.86 -31.18 -0.53
N SER A 143 5.30 -30.54 0.50
CA SER A 143 4.11 -31.05 1.20
C SER A 143 2.87 -31.09 0.29
N ILE A 144 2.70 -30.09 -0.59
CA ILE A 144 1.62 -30.09 -1.59
C ILE A 144 1.82 -31.26 -2.56
N GLN A 145 3.04 -31.47 -3.06
CA GLN A 145 3.35 -32.56 -3.97
C GLN A 145 3.09 -33.94 -3.33
N GLU A 146 3.47 -34.13 -2.07
CA GLU A 146 3.17 -35.36 -1.31
C GLU A 146 1.64 -35.59 -1.20
N LYS A 147 0.86 -34.54 -0.89
CA LYS A 147 -0.60 -34.62 -0.84
C LYS A 147 -1.23 -34.92 -2.20
N GLU A 148 -0.70 -34.36 -3.29
CA GLU A 148 -1.14 -34.67 -4.65
C GLU A 148 -0.92 -36.13 -5.00
N ASP A 149 0.24 -36.69 -4.64
CA ASP A 149 0.58 -38.09 -4.90
C ASP A 149 -0.29 -39.03 -4.06
N GLU A 150 -0.55 -38.68 -2.79
CA GLU A 150 -1.54 -39.40 -1.95
C GLU A 150 -2.94 -39.36 -2.57
N PHE A 151 -3.38 -38.20 -3.07
CA PHE A 151 -4.69 -38.07 -3.71
C PHE A 151 -4.78 -38.92 -4.98
N LYS A 152 -3.77 -38.89 -5.85
CA LYS A 152 -3.69 -39.75 -7.04
C LYS A 152 -3.72 -41.22 -6.66
N GLN A 153 -3.01 -41.62 -5.61
CA GLN A 153 -3.01 -43.00 -5.14
C GLN A 153 -4.39 -43.43 -4.60
N ARG A 154 -5.07 -42.56 -3.86
CA ARG A 154 -6.46 -42.79 -3.39
C ARG A 154 -7.45 -42.85 -4.56
N GLN A 155 -7.28 -42.01 -5.57
CA GLN A 155 -8.11 -42.07 -6.78
C GLN A 155 -7.90 -43.39 -7.54
N LEU A 156 -6.65 -43.81 -7.73
CA LEU A 156 -6.34 -45.09 -8.38
C LEU A 156 -6.86 -46.28 -7.59
N SER A 157 -6.83 -46.25 -6.25
CA SER A 157 -7.39 -47.33 -5.43
C SER A 157 -8.92 -47.36 -5.51
N ALA A 158 -9.58 -46.19 -5.49
CA ALA A 158 -11.02 -46.07 -5.71
C ALA A 158 -11.42 -46.57 -7.11
N ASP A 159 -10.66 -46.23 -8.15
CA ASP A 159 -10.90 -46.71 -9.51
C ASP A 159 -10.68 -48.22 -9.64
N ARG A 160 -9.69 -48.80 -8.94
CA ARG A 160 -9.49 -50.25 -8.88
C ARG A 160 -10.67 -50.92 -8.17
N GLN A 161 -11.15 -50.36 -7.06
CA GLN A 161 -12.33 -50.86 -6.36
C GLN A 161 -13.59 -50.76 -7.22
N LYS A 162 -13.80 -49.64 -7.92
CA LYS A 162 -14.93 -49.45 -8.85
C LYS A 162 -14.91 -50.50 -9.96
N ARG A 163 -13.75 -50.77 -10.57
CA ARG A 163 -13.61 -51.85 -11.56
C ARG A 163 -13.93 -53.21 -10.97
N ALA A 164 -13.35 -53.55 -9.81
CA ALA A 164 -13.62 -54.84 -9.15
C ALA A 164 -15.11 -55.03 -8.78
N LEU A 165 -15.79 -53.97 -8.32
CA LEU A 165 -17.23 -53.99 -8.05
C LEU A 165 -18.04 -54.12 -9.34
N SER A 166 -17.66 -53.40 -10.39
CA SER A 166 -18.30 -53.50 -11.71
C SER A 166 -18.17 -54.92 -12.27
N ASP A 167 -16.99 -55.54 -12.15
CA ASP A 167 -16.76 -56.93 -12.59
C ASP A 167 -17.63 -57.91 -11.78
N LYS A 168 -17.77 -57.68 -10.47
CA LYS A 168 -18.66 -58.48 -9.61
C LYS A 168 -20.14 -58.29 -9.99
N VAL A 169 -20.56 -57.08 -10.35
CA VAL A 169 -21.92 -56.83 -10.85
C VAL A 169 -22.14 -57.58 -12.15
N GLN A 170 -21.22 -57.50 -13.11
CA GLN A 170 -21.31 -58.24 -14.36
C GLN A 170 -21.34 -59.77 -14.15
N GLU A 171 -20.58 -60.28 -13.18
CA GLU A 171 -20.63 -61.71 -12.81
C GLU A 171 -21.98 -62.10 -12.20
N LEU A 172 -22.53 -61.28 -11.30
CA LEU A 172 -23.86 -61.50 -10.74
C LEU A 172 -24.95 -61.42 -11.81
N ASP A 173 -24.86 -60.49 -12.75
CA ASP A 173 -25.78 -60.40 -13.88
C ASP A 173 -25.73 -61.66 -14.75
N ARG A 174 -24.53 -62.20 -15.03
CA ARG A 174 -24.38 -63.48 -15.74
C ARG A 174 -25.00 -64.65 -14.98
N GLN A 175 -24.80 -64.71 -13.66
CA GLN A 175 -25.40 -65.73 -12.80
C GLN A 175 -26.93 -65.63 -12.80
N ILE A 176 -27.48 -64.42 -12.73
CA ILE A 176 -28.93 -64.18 -12.85
C ILE A 176 -29.44 -64.69 -14.20
N MET A 177 -28.78 -64.34 -15.31
CA MET A 177 -29.17 -64.82 -16.64
C MET A 177 -29.14 -66.35 -16.74
N SER A 178 -28.15 -67.00 -16.13
CA SER A 178 -28.07 -68.49 -16.09
C SER A 178 -29.23 -69.08 -15.28
N LEU A 179 -29.51 -68.53 -14.11
CA LEU A 179 -30.61 -68.99 -13.25
C LEU A 179 -31.98 -68.74 -13.89
N GLU A 180 -32.14 -67.64 -14.62
CA GLU A 180 -33.35 -67.36 -15.40
C GLU A 180 -33.54 -68.40 -16.51
N ALA A 181 -32.48 -68.74 -17.24
CA ALA A 181 -32.52 -69.80 -18.27
C ALA A 181 -32.83 -71.18 -17.66
N GLU A 182 -32.22 -71.54 -16.53
CA GLU A 182 -32.52 -72.78 -15.80
C GLU A 182 -33.98 -72.82 -15.32
N LYS A 183 -34.50 -71.70 -14.80
CA LYS A 183 -35.90 -71.58 -14.40
C LYS A 183 -36.84 -71.77 -15.59
N GLU A 184 -36.56 -71.15 -16.73
CA GLU A 184 -37.32 -71.34 -17.96
C GLU A 184 -37.29 -72.81 -18.41
N GLN A 185 -36.13 -73.46 -18.34
CA GLN A 185 -35.99 -74.89 -18.62
C GLN A 185 -36.83 -75.75 -17.66
N PHE A 186 -36.78 -75.53 -16.35
CA PHE A 186 -37.60 -76.26 -15.37
C PHE A 186 -39.10 -76.07 -15.60
N ILE A 187 -39.54 -74.88 -16.04
CA ILE A 187 -40.94 -74.63 -16.38
C ILE A 187 -41.34 -75.48 -17.59
N LEU A 188 -40.48 -75.57 -18.62
CA LEU A 188 -40.72 -76.42 -19.79
C LEU A 188 -40.73 -77.91 -19.44
N GLU A 189 -39.79 -78.36 -18.61
CA GLU A 189 -39.71 -79.74 -18.13
C GLU A 189 -40.93 -80.12 -17.29
N ASN A 190 -41.35 -79.29 -16.33
CA ASN A 190 -42.56 -79.50 -15.55
C ASN A 190 -43.81 -79.58 -16.42
N ARG A 191 -43.93 -78.68 -17.41
CA ARG A 191 -45.05 -78.73 -18.38
C ARG A 191 -45.05 -80.03 -19.18
N SER A 192 -43.88 -80.53 -19.56
CA SER A 192 -43.70 -81.81 -20.23
C SER A 192 -44.05 -83.00 -19.33
N LEU A 193 -43.57 -83.03 -18.09
CA LEU A 193 -43.88 -84.06 -17.10
C LEU A 193 -45.36 -84.12 -16.76
N VAL A 194 -46.01 -82.98 -16.56
CA VAL A 194 -47.46 -82.92 -16.33
C VAL A 194 -48.22 -83.52 -17.51
N ASN A 195 -47.78 -83.25 -18.75
CA ASN A 195 -48.39 -83.88 -19.93
C ASN A 195 -48.14 -85.40 -19.96
N LYS A 196 -46.94 -85.87 -19.62
CA LYS A 196 -46.64 -87.31 -19.50
C LYS A 196 -47.46 -87.98 -18.41
N LEU A 197 -47.59 -87.37 -17.22
CA LEU A 197 -48.41 -87.88 -16.12
C LEU A 197 -49.90 -87.91 -16.47
N LYS A 198 -50.41 -86.92 -17.22
CA LYS A 198 -51.78 -86.98 -17.74
C LYS A 198 -52.00 -88.16 -18.68
N ILE A 199 -50.99 -88.54 -19.47
CA ILE A 199 -51.04 -89.72 -20.35
C ILE A 199 -50.88 -91.02 -19.54
N ALA A 200 -49.97 -91.04 -18.57
CA ALA A 200 -49.73 -92.20 -17.70
C ALA A 200 -50.89 -92.45 -16.72
N GLY A 201 -51.54 -91.40 -16.21
CA GLY A 201 -52.74 -91.51 -15.37
C GLY A 201 -53.96 -92.06 -16.11
N VAL A 202 -53.95 -92.05 -17.45
CA VAL A 202 -54.93 -92.78 -18.28
C VAL A 202 -54.58 -94.28 -18.37
N LEU A 203 -53.32 -94.66 -18.12
CA LEU A 203 -52.83 -96.05 -18.16
C LEU A 203 -52.83 -96.72 -16.77
N GLU A 204 -52.63 -95.98 -15.68
CA GLU A 204 -52.63 -96.51 -14.31
C GLU A 204 -54.03 -96.86 -13.78
N THR A 205 -55.10 -96.30 -14.35
CA THR A 205 -56.48 -96.73 -14.03
C THR A 205 -56.74 -98.20 -14.39
N ASP A 206 -55.88 -98.83 -15.20
CA ASP A 206 -56.04 -100.22 -15.63
C ASP A 206 -55.21 -101.25 -14.83
N ALA A 207 -54.33 -100.86 -13.89
CA ALA A 207 -53.30 -101.78 -13.36
C ALA A 207 -53.35 -102.09 -11.84
N ALA A 208 -54.22 -101.50 -11.02
CA ALA A 208 -54.15 -101.63 -9.56
C ALA A 208 -55.20 -102.59 -8.96
N SER A 209 -54.97 -103.90 -8.99
CA SER A 209 -55.64 -104.86 -8.08
C SER A 209 -54.83 -106.15 -7.84
N GLY A 210 -54.33 -106.35 -6.61
CA GLY A 210 -53.78 -107.64 -6.15
C GLY A 210 -52.84 -107.56 -4.93
N ALA A 211 -53.33 -108.00 -3.77
CA ALA A 211 -52.68 -107.96 -2.45
C ALA A 211 -52.31 -109.37 -1.91
N GLY A 212 -51.42 -109.44 -0.91
CA GLY A 212 -51.41 -110.55 0.08
C GLY A 212 -50.03 -110.95 0.61
N VAL A 213 -49.78 -110.73 1.91
CA VAL A 213 -48.49 -110.86 2.60
C VAL A 213 -48.49 -112.09 3.56
N SER A 214 -47.68 -113.11 3.26
CA SER A 214 -47.26 -114.35 3.96
C SER A 214 -46.16 -114.20 5.03
N ILE A 215 -45.89 -115.27 5.79
CA ILE A 215 -45.05 -115.28 7.01
C ILE A 215 -43.54 -114.97 6.79
N GLU A 216 -43.01 -115.14 5.58
CA GLU A 216 -41.67 -114.68 5.19
C GLU A 216 -41.58 -113.14 5.18
N GLU A 217 -42.70 -112.44 4.94
CA GLU A 217 -42.75 -111.00 5.03
C GLU A 217 -42.76 -110.48 6.46
N PHE A 218 -43.09 -111.30 7.47
CA PHE A 218 -42.83 -110.92 8.88
C PHE A 218 -41.33 -110.95 9.20
N GLY A 219 -40.58 -111.91 8.65
CA GLY A 219 -39.12 -111.92 8.72
C GLY A 219 -38.49 -110.74 7.96
N ALA A 220 -39.00 -110.45 6.76
CA ALA A 220 -38.60 -109.29 5.98
C ALA A 220 -38.99 -107.96 6.66
N MET A 221 -40.15 -107.90 7.34
CA MET A 221 -40.56 -106.74 8.14
C MET A 221 -39.63 -106.53 9.33
N ARG A 222 -39.09 -107.60 9.93
CA ARG A 222 -38.14 -107.47 11.04
C ARG A 222 -36.77 -107.00 10.58
N LEU A 223 -36.27 -107.50 9.45
CA LEU A 223 -35.06 -106.97 8.82
C LEU A 223 -35.24 -105.50 8.42
N ARG A 224 -36.40 -105.13 7.86
CA ARG A 224 -36.75 -103.72 7.59
C ARG A 224 -36.83 -102.87 8.85
N LEU A 225 -37.27 -103.44 9.96
CA LEU A 225 -37.31 -102.73 11.24
C LEU A 225 -35.90 -102.50 11.79
N ASP A 226 -35.01 -103.49 11.72
CA ASP A 226 -33.61 -103.36 12.14
C ASP A 226 -32.85 -102.37 11.23
N GLU A 227 -33.09 -102.41 9.91
CA GLU A 227 -32.60 -101.41 8.95
C GLU A 227 -33.12 -100.01 9.27
N SER A 228 -34.42 -99.89 9.60
CA SER A 228 -35.03 -98.61 10.01
C SER A 228 -34.48 -98.11 11.34
N VAL A 229 -34.15 -98.97 12.28
CA VAL A 229 -33.50 -98.58 13.55
C VAL A 229 -32.08 -98.07 13.27
N ALA A 230 -31.29 -98.77 12.44
CA ALA A 230 -29.95 -98.33 12.05
C ALA A 230 -29.98 -97.00 11.26
N GLU A 231 -31.00 -96.80 10.42
CA GLU A 231 -31.23 -95.55 9.73
C GLU A 231 -31.62 -94.43 10.71
N ASN A 232 -32.48 -94.70 11.69
CA ASN A 232 -32.82 -93.74 12.74
C ASN A 232 -31.59 -93.35 13.58
N GLU A 233 -30.73 -94.31 13.96
CA GLU A 233 -29.48 -94.02 14.66
C GLU A 233 -28.55 -93.12 13.83
N ARG A 234 -28.43 -93.39 12.52
CA ARG A 234 -27.68 -92.53 11.60
C ARG A 234 -28.29 -91.13 11.48
N LEU A 235 -29.62 -91.03 11.37
CA LEU A 235 -30.32 -89.75 11.33
C LEU A 235 -30.13 -88.98 12.63
N THR A 236 -30.14 -89.64 13.80
CA THR A 236 -29.90 -88.98 15.08
C THR A 236 -28.47 -88.42 15.19
N ALA A 237 -27.46 -89.18 14.73
CA ALA A 237 -26.08 -88.70 14.70
C ALA A 237 -25.89 -87.52 13.74
N GLU A 238 -26.57 -87.54 12.59
CA GLU A 238 -26.54 -86.43 11.63
C GLU A 238 -27.27 -85.18 12.16
N VAL A 239 -28.38 -85.35 12.87
CA VAL A 239 -29.08 -84.26 13.57
C VAL A 239 -28.20 -83.64 14.65
N GLU A 240 -27.50 -84.45 15.44
CA GLU A 240 -26.55 -83.95 16.45
C GLU A 240 -25.41 -83.17 15.79
N ARG A 241 -24.84 -83.69 14.69
CA ARG A 241 -23.79 -83.02 13.91
C ARG A 241 -24.27 -81.66 13.38
N LEU A 242 -25.44 -81.62 12.75
CA LEU A 242 -26.03 -80.39 12.24
C LEU A 242 -26.34 -79.39 13.37
N ASN A 243 -26.78 -79.87 14.53
CA ASN A 243 -27.05 -79.01 15.68
C ASN A 243 -25.77 -78.37 16.23
N SER A 244 -24.66 -79.11 16.29
CA SER A 244 -23.34 -78.56 16.64
C SER A 244 -22.88 -77.50 15.63
N GLU A 245 -23.05 -77.77 14.33
CA GLU A 245 -22.69 -76.83 13.25
C GLU A 245 -23.53 -75.54 13.28
N VAL A 246 -24.83 -75.64 13.58
CA VAL A 246 -25.71 -74.48 13.78
C VAL A 246 -25.26 -73.63 14.97
N LEU A 247 -24.85 -74.27 16.06
CA LEU A 247 -24.42 -73.58 17.28
C LEU A 247 -23.08 -72.85 17.08
N GLU A 248 -22.12 -73.49 16.40
CA GLU A 248 -20.87 -72.84 16.00
C GLU A 248 -21.11 -71.65 15.06
N ASN A 249 -21.98 -71.82 14.06
CA ASN A 249 -22.37 -70.74 13.17
C ASN A 249 -23.04 -69.58 13.92
N ALA A 250 -23.90 -69.86 14.90
CA ALA A 250 -24.54 -68.83 15.72
C ALA A 250 -23.51 -67.99 16.51
N GLU A 251 -22.49 -68.62 17.09
CA GLU A 251 -21.39 -67.91 17.77
C GLU A 251 -20.51 -67.11 16.78
N LEU A 252 -20.26 -67.64 15.58
CA LEU A 252 -19.57 -66.90 14.52
C LEU A 252 -20.36 -65.67 14.07
N TYR A 253 -21.69 -65.77 13.92
CA TYR A 253 -22.52 -64.61 13.59
C TYR A 253 -22.53 -63.57 14.72
N LYS A 254 -22.61 -64.01 15.97
CA LYS A 254 -22.58 -63.13 17.14
C LYS A 254 -21.26 -62.36 17.25
N THR A 255 -20.13 -63.03 17.04
CA THR A 255 -18.81 -62.38 17.03
C THR A 255 -18.65 -61.40 15.87
N LYS A 256 -19.10 -61.76 14.66
CA LYS A 256 -19.12 -60.85 13.50
C LYS A 256 -19.99 -59.62 13.76
N MET A 257 -21.16 -59.80 14.36
CA MET A 257 -22.07 -58.69 14.67
C MET A 257 -21.48 -57.76 15.72
N ALA A 258 -20.85 -58.28 16.77
CA ALA A 258 -20.15 -57.47 17.77
C ALA A 258 -18.97 -56.68 17.16
N MET A 259 -18.21 -57.28 16.23
CA MET A 259 -17.16 -56.56 15.50
C MET A 259 -17.73 -55.46 14.61
N ALA A 260 -18.82 -55.74 13.88
CA ALA A 260 -19.48 -54.77 13.03
C ALA A 260 -20.04 -53.58 13.84
N ASP A 261 -20.65 -53.83 15.00
CA ASP A 261 -21.12 -52.77 15.90
C ASP A 261 -19.98 -51.91 16.42
N LYS A 262 -18.84 -52.52 16.78
CA LYS A 262 -17.65 -51.78 17.18
C LYS A 262 -17.13 -50.91 16.04
N MET A 263 -17.02 -51.45 14.82
CA MET A 263 -16.58 -50.68 13.65
C MET A 263 -17.54 -49.52 13.34
N LEU A 264 -18.86 -49.73 13.44
CA LEU A 264 -19.84 -48.66 13.27
C LEU A 264 -19.72 -47.58 14.35
N SER A 265 -19.44 -47.96 15.60
CA SER A 265 -19.17 -47.03 16.68
C SER A 265 -17.91 -46.20 16.43
N ASP A 266 -16.82 -46.84 16.01
CA ASP A 266 -15.55 -46.17 15.72
C ASP A 266 -15.70 -45.19 14.55
N ILE A 267 -16.44 -45.57 13.49
CA ILE A 267 -16.75 -44.68 12.36
C ILE A 267 -17.63 -43.50 12.79
N ARG A 268 -18.60 -43.72 13.68
CA ARG A 268 -19.44 -42.63 14.22
C ARG A 268 -18.63 -41.65 15.04
N ASN A 269 -17.74 -42.15 15.90
CA ASN A 269 -16.86 -41.32 16.73
C ASN A 269 -15.88 -40.52 15.85
N SER A 270 -15.21 -41.17 14.90
CA SER A 270 -14.30 -40.50 13.97
C SER A 270 -15.03 -39.43 13.15
N ASN A 271 -16.24 -39.71 12.66
CA ASN A 271 -17.05 -38.70 11.97
C ASN A 271 -17.46 -37.53 12.89
N ALA A 272 -17.72 -37.78 14.17
CA ALA A 272 -18.05 -36.73 15.13
C ALA A 272 -16.84 -35.83 15.42
N GLU A 273 -15.65 -36.42 15.54
CA GLU A 273 -14.38 -35.71 15.70
C GLU A 273 -14.09 -34.85 14.46
N SER A 274 -14.17 -35.42 13.25
CA SER A 274 -13.96 -34.66 12.00
C SER A 274 -14.97 -33.52 11.81
N ARG A 275 -16.23 -33.70 12.25
CA ARG A 275 -17.22 -32.62 12.24
C ARG A 275 -16.84 -31.48 13.18
N LYS A 276 -16.38 -31.81 14.39
CA LYS A 276 -15.93 -30.81 15.36
C LYS A 276 -14.71 -30.05 14.85
N GLU A 277 -13.74 -30.74 14.26
CA GLU A 277 -12.57 -30.10 13.65
C GLU A 277 -12.97 -29.16 12.50
N LEU A 278 -13.96 -29.54 11.69
CA LEU A 278 -14.50 -28.69 10.64
C LEU A 278 -15.18 -27.43 11.22
N ASP A 279 -15.98 -27.58 12.27
CA ASP A 279 -16.64 -26.46 12.95
C ASP A 279 -15.62 -25.49 13.57
N ASP A 280 -14.58 -26.02 14.22
CA ASP A 280 -13.48 -25.23 14.80
C ASP A 280 -12.69 -24.48 13.69
N ALA A 281 -12.45 -25.13 12.54
CA ALA A 281 -11.81 -24.50 11.39
C ALA A 281 -12.68 -23.39 10.77
N ILE A 282 -13.99 -23.58 10.69
CA ILE A 282 -14.94 -22.56 10.23
C ILE A 282 -14.94 -21.36 11.19
N ALA A 283 -14.97 -21.61 12.50
CA ALA A 283 -14.90 -20.55 13.51
C ALA A 283 -13.59 -19.73 13.39
N SER A 284 -12.44 -20.40 13.27
CA SER A 284 -11.15 -19.74 13.09
C SER A 284 -11.09 -18.91 11.80
N LYS A 285 -11.64 -19.45 10.69
CA LYS A 285 -11.73 -18.72 9.41
C LYS A 285 -12.58 -17.46 9.55
N ASN A 286 -13.73 -17.54 10.20
CA ASN A 286 -14.62 -16.40 10.39
C ASN A 286 -13.95 -15.33 11.26
N GLU A 287 -13.24 -15.71 12.32
CA GLU A 287 -12.49 -14.77 13.16
C GLU A 287 -11.38 -14.06 12.36
N LEU A 288 -10.65 -14.81 11.52
CA LEU A 288 -9.62 -14.24 10.65
C LEU A 288 -10.22 -13.30 9.61
N GLN A 289 -11.40 -13.62 9.07
CA GLN A 289 -12.11 -12.76 8.13
C GLN A 289 -12.53 -11.43 8.78
N VAL A 290 -13.05 -11.45 10.00
CA VAL A 290 -13.37 -10.21 10.74
C VAL A 290 -12.11 -9.36 10.97
N LYS A 291 -11.00 -9.99 11.36
CA LYS A 291 -9.71 -9.28 11.53
C LYS A 291 -9.20 -8.68 10.21
N TYR A 292 -9.39 -9.39 9.10
CA TYR A 292 -9.06 -8.91 7.76
C TYR A 292 -9.90 -7.68 7.40
N ASP A 293 -11.22 -7.77 7.56
CA ASP A 293 -12.15 -6.66 7.26
C ASP A 293 -11.87 -5.41 8.13
N ASP A 294 -11.52 -5.61 9.40
CA ASP A 294 -11.07 -4.55 10.31
C ASP A 294 -9.76 -3.90 9.83
N SER A 295 -8.81 -4.70 9.36
CA SER A 295 -7.53 -4.20 8.83
C SER A 295 -7.71 -3.42 7.54
N VAL A 296 -8.57 -3.89 6.64
CA VAL A 296 -8.93 -3.21 5.39
C VAL A 296 -9.62 -1.88 5.70
N SER A 297 -10.54 -1.86 6.66
CA SER A 297 -11.23 -0.64 7.10
C SER A 297 -10.25 0.41 7.65
N LYS A 298 -9.25 -0.03 8.45
CA LYS A 298 -8.18 0.86 8.94
C LYS A 298 -7.31 1.41 7.82
N VAL A 299 -6.93 0.57 6.85
CA VAL A 299 -6.15 1.01 5.68
C VAL A 299 -6.93 2.03 4.85
N MET A 300 -8.24 1.79 4.63
CA MET A 300 -9.10 2.75 3.93
C MET A 300 -9.19 4.09 4.67
N ALA A 301 -9.37 4.07 5.99
CA ALA A 301 -9.41 5.30 6.79
C ALA A 301 -8.08 6.09 6.71
N LEU A 302 -6.94 5.42 6.87
CA LEU A 302 -5.62 6.05 6.75
C LEU A 302 -5.36 6.56 5.33
N SER A 303 -5.84 5.86 4.29
CA SER A 303 -5.71 6.34 2.92
C SER A 303 -6.52 7.61 2.65
N SER A 304 -7.72 7.71 3.23
CA SER A 304 -8.54 8.92 3.16
C SER A 304 -7.87 10.09 3.88
N GLU A 305 -7.34 9.87 5.09
CA GLU A 305 -6.60 10.88 5.84
C GLU A 305 -5.32 11.34 5.10
N LEU A 306 -4.62 10.40 4.43
CA LEU A 306 -3.48 10.71 3.59
C LEU A 306 -3.87 11.56 2.36
N GLU A 307 -5.02 11.29 1.76
CA GLU A 307 -5.53 12.06 0.62
C GLU A 307 -5.96 13.47 1.04
N GLU A 308 -6.64 13.60 2.18
CA GLU A 308 -6.98 14.90 2.77
C GLU A 308 -5.73 15.74 3.10
N THR A 309 -4.74 15.14 3.75
CA THR A 309 -3.47 15.84 4.08
C THR A 309 -2.67 16.22 2.83
N ASN A 310 -2.68 15.39 1.78
CA ASN A 310 -2.08 15.74 0.50
C ASN A 310 -2.82 16.89 -0.20
N SER A 311 -4.16 16.92 -0.14
CA SER A 311 -4.96 18.03 -0.67
C SER A 311 -4.62 19.35 0.03
N LEU A 312 -4.58 19.34 1.37
CA LEU A 312 -4.21 20.51 2.17
C LEU A 312 -2.77 20.98 1.88
N LEU A 313 -1.84 20.04 1.71
CA LEU A 313 -0.47 20.35 1.36
C LEU A 313 -0.39 21.02 -0.02
N GLU A 314 -1.17 20.57 -0.99
CA GLU A 314 -1.21 21.18 -2.32
C GLU A 314 -1.84 22.57 -2.30
N GLU A 315 -2.89 22.79 -1.49
CA GLU A 315 -3.46 24.12 -1.25
C GLU A 315 -2.42 25.08 -0.64
N ILE A 316 -1.68 24.64 0.38
CA ILE A 316 -0.62 25.45 1.02
C ILE A 316 0.50 25.78 0.02
N LYS A 317 0.90 24.82 -0.82
CA LYS A 317 1.89 25.07 -1.88
C LYS A 317 1.39 26.13 -2.86
N GLN A 318 0.13 26.03 -3.29
CA GLN A 318 -0.44 26.99 -4.22
C GLN A 318 -0.49 28.39 -3.59
N GLU A 319 -0.91 28.51 -2.32
CA GLU A 319 -0.90 29.78 -1.60
C GLU A 319 0.53 30.36 -1.46
N MET A 320 1.52 29.51 -1.22
CA MET A 320 2.93 29.91 -1.16
C MET A 320 3.44 30.44 -2.50
N ILE A 321 3.09 29.78 -3.61
CA ILE A 321 3.41 30.25 -4.97
C ILE A 321 2.76 31.61 -5.23
N ASP A 322 1.49 31.78 -4.89
CA ASP A 322 0.77 33.04 -5.07
C ASP A 322 1.40 34.18 -4.25
N LYS A 323 1.79 33.90 -2.99
CA LYS A 323 2.52 34.87 -2.14
C LYS A 323 3.90 35.21 -2.69
N MET A 324 4.65 34.23 -3.22
CA MET A 324 5.93 34.49 -3.88
C MET A 324 5.76 35.40 -5.10
N ALA A 325 4.75 35.13 -5.95
CA ALA A 325 4.44 35.96 -7.11
C ALA A 325 4.06 37.40 -6.70
N GLN A 326 3.30 37.58 -5.61
CA GLN A 326 2.99 38.91 -5.06
C GLN A 326 4.25 39.66 -4.59
N VAL A 327 5.18 38.97 -3.93
CA VAL A 327 6.46 39.58 -3.49
C VAL A 327 7.30 39.97 -4.70
N GLU A 328 7.37 39.14 -5.73
CA GLU A 328 8.08 39.45 -6.98
C GLU A 328 7.49 40.67 -7.71
N ASP A 329 6.16 40.81 -7.76
CA ASP A 329 5.51 42.00 -8.32
C ASP A 329 5.83 43.26 -7.51
N VAL A 330 5.79 43.19 -6.18
CA VAL A 330 6.17 44.32 -5.30
C VAL A 330 7.64 44.70 -5.52
N LEU A 331 8.55 43.73 -5.61
CA LEU A 331 9.96 43.98 -5.91
C LEU A 331 10.15 44.65 -7.27
N SER A 332 9.48 44.13 -8.30
CA SER A 332 9.51 44.70 -9.65
C SER A 332 9.04 46.15 -9.68
N ARG A 333 7.93 46.46 -8.99
CA ARG A 333 7.43 47.84 -8.85
C ARG A 333 8.40 48.75 -8.10
N ARG A 334 9.04 48.24 -7.04
CA ARG A 334 10.06 48.99 -6.29
C ARG A 334 11.28 49.27 -7.16
N ASP A 335 11.75 48.30 -7.93
CA ASP A 335 12.90 48.47 -8.83
C ASP A 335 12.61 49.47 -9.95
N GLU A 336 11.40 49.43 -10.53
CA GLU A 336 10.96 50.44 -11.51
C GLU A 336 10.92 51.84 -10.88
N LYS A 337 10.42 51.94 -9.64
CA LYS A 337 10.40 53.22 -8.93
C LYS A 337 11.82 53.72 -8.62
N ILE A 338 12.74 52.83 -8.25
CA ILE A 338 14.14 53.18 -8.03
C ILE A 338 14.78 53.64 -9.34
N ARG A 339 14.49 53.00 -10.47
CA ARG A 339 14.99 53.39 -11.79
C ARG A 339 14.52 54.79 -12.17
N THR A 340 13.21 55.06 -12.09
CA THR A 340 12.65 56.38 -12.40
C THR A 340 13.18 57.48 -11.47
N LEU A 341 13.36 57.20 -10.17
CA LEU A 341 13.97 58.16 -9.24
C LEU A 341 15.45 58.43 -9.55
N LYS A 342 16.20 57.42 -10.00
CA LYS A 342 17.59 57.59 -10.46
C LYS A 342 17.65 58.48 -11.71
N GLU A 343 16.81 58.21 -12.71
CA GLU A 343 16.71 59.04 -13.91
C GLU A 343 16.38 60.50 -13.58
N GLN A 344 15.37 60.74 -12.72
CA GLN A 344 15.02 62.09 -12.27
C GLN A 344 16.18 62.80 -11.54
N ARG A 345 16.93 62.05 -10.74
CA ARG A 345 18.10 62.56 -10.03
C ARG A 345 19.23 62.93 -10.99
N ASP A 346 19.46 62.12 -12.01
CA ASP A 346 20.48 62.37 -13.03
C ASP A 346 20.11 63.57 -13.93
N ASP A 347 18.85 63.67 -14.37
CA ASP A 347 18.33 64.84 -15.10
C ASP A 347 18.45 66.13 -14.28
N SER A 348 18.10 66.06 -12.99
CA SER A 348 18.26 67.19 -12.07
C SER A 348 19.73 67.58 -11.90
N ALA A 349 20.64 66.60 -11.82
CA ALA A 349 22.07 66.85 -11.75
C ALA A 349 22.60 67.55 -13.02
N VAL A 350 22.17 67.11 -14.21
CA VAL A 350 22.51 67.77 -15.48
C VAL A 350 22.01 69.22 -15.49
N LYS A 351 20.78 69.45 -15.02
CA LYS A 351 20.21 70.81 -14.97
C LYS A 351 20.95 71.72 -13.98
N VAL A 352 21.33 71.19 -12.81
CA VAL A 352 22.17 71.91 -11.85
C VAL A 352 23.50 72.28 -12.48
N MET A 353 24.18 71.35 -13.16
CA MET A 353 25.44 71.64 -13.84
C MET A 353 25.30 72.74 -14.91
N SER A 354 24.21 72.74 -15.68
CA SER A 354 23.93 73.79 -16.67
C SER A 354 23.75 75.16 -16.01
N LEU A 355 22.97 75.22 -14.92
CA LEU A 355 22.73 76.46 -14.18
C LEU A 355 24.01 76.96 -13.50
N GLU A 356 24.83 76.07 -12.95
CA GLU A 356 26.14 76.42 -12.38
C GLU A 356 27.08 77.02 -13.43
N LYS A 357 27.10 76.45 -14.65
CA LYS A 357 27.86 77.01 -15.78
C LYS A 357 27.35 78.37 -16.21
N GLU A 358 26.02 78.57 -16.26
CA GLU A 358 25.42 79.87 -16.58
C GLU A 358 25.73 80.91 -15.50
N ILE A 359 25.65 80.55 -14.22
CA ILE A 359 26.05 81.40 -13.10
C ILE A 359 27.54 81.77 -13.21
N ALA A 360 28.41 80.82 -13.57
CA ALA A 360 29.84 81.08 -13.77
C ALA A 360 30.08 82.08 -14.91
N ASN A 361 29.43 81.87 -16.07
CA ASN A 361 29.51 82.78 -17.21
C ASN A 361 28.99 84.19 -16.89
N LEU A 362 27.86 84.28 -16.17
CA LEU A 362 27.29 85.57 -15.74
C LEU A 362 28.21 86.29 -14.75
N LYS A 363 28.82 85.56 -13.81
CA LYS A 363 29.83 86.12 -12.90
C LYS A 363 31.03 86.66 -13.67
N GLU A 364 31.56 85.93 -14.64
CA GLU A 364 32.66 86.38 -15.49
C GLU A 364 32.28 87.61 -16.32
N SER A 365 31.10 87.62 -16.93
CA SER A 365 30.57 88.77 -17.67
C SER A 365 30.38 89.99 -16.78
N LEU A 366 29.90 89.81 -15.55
CA LEU A 366 29.74 90.89 -14.58
C LEU A 366 31.09 91.43 -14.12
N GLU A 367 32.08 90.56 -13.88
CA GLU A 367 33.45 90.97 -13.59
C GLU A 367 34.07 91.76 -14.75
N LEU A 368 33.91 91.30 -15.99
CA LEU A 368 34.36 92.03 -17.18
C LEU A 368 33.67 93.38 -17.31
N SER A 369 32.34 93.44 -17.12
CA SER A 369 31.60 94.71 -17.10
C SER A 369 32.05 95.63 -15.97
N ALA A 370 32.30 95.11 -14.77
CA ALA A 370 32.79 95.88 -13.64
C ALA A 370 34.20 96.43 -13.90
N ARG A 371 35.10 95.63 -14.49
CA ARG A 371 36.43 96.06 -14.93
C ARG A 371 36.33 97.15 -16.00
N ASN A 372 35.44 96.99 -16.98
CA ASN A 372 35.21 97.99 -18.03
C ASN A 372 34.63 99.29 -17.46
N SER A 373 33.63 99.22 -16.58
CA SER A 373 33.08 100.39 -15.90
C SER A 373 34.13 101.08 -15.04
N ALA A 374 34.95 100.34 -14.29
CA ALA A 374 36.06 100.91 -13.51
C ALA A 374 37.13 101.56 -14.40
N ALA A 375 37.41 100.99 -15.57
CA ALA A 375 38.32 101.59 -16.55
C ALA A 375 37.75 102.89 -17.13
N ILE A 376 36.48 102.89 -17.53
CA ILE A 376 35.77 104.09 -18.00
C ILE A 376 35.73 105.14 -16.90
N GLU A 377 35.42 104.78 -15.65
CA GLU A 377 35.40 105.69 -14.51
C GLU A 377 36.79 106.28 -14.23
N SER A 378 37.86 105.49 -14.40
CA SER A 378 39.24 105.99 -14.31
C SER A 378 39.60 106.98 -15.43
N GLU A 379 39.12 106.73 -16.65
CA GLU A 379 39.31 107.65 -17.79
C GLU A 379 38.46 108.91 -17.62
N LEU A 380 37.22 108.78 -17.12
CA LEU A 380 36.36 109.90 -16.77
C LEU A 380 36.96 110.75 -15.65
N ARG A 381 37.61 110.11 -14.66
CA ARG A 381 38.36 110.79 -13.60
C ARG A 381 39.58 111.53 -14.14
N LYS A 382 40.31 110.97 -15.11
CA LYS A 382 41.41 111.68 -15.81
C LYS A 382 40.91 112.83 -16.67
N VAL A 383 39.72 112.71 -17.27
CA VAL A 383 39.08 113.78 -18.06
C VAL A 383 38.51 114.85 -17.14
N GLN A 384 37.96 114.50 -15.98
CA GLN A 384 37.55 115.43 -14.93
C GLN A 384 38.76 116.15 -14.33
N GLU A 385 39.88 115.47 -14.04
CA GLU A 385 41.14 116.13 -13.64
C GLU A 385 41.68 117.09 -14.73
N LYS A 386 41.40 116.83 -16.01
CA LYS A 386 41.72 117.75 -17.12
C LYS A 386 40.70 118.88 -17.31
N ALA A 387 39.47 118.71 -16.81
CA ALA A 387 38.41 119.73 -16.88
C ALA A 387 38.36 120.63 -15.63
N ASP A 388 38.86 120.14 -14.49
CA ASP A 388 38.97 120.89 -13.23
C ASP A 388 40.14 121.91 -13.21
N ASP A 389 40.88 122.07 -14.32
CA ASP A 389 41.76 123.22 -14.56
C ASP A 389 40.99 124.46 -15.10
N SER A 390 39.66 124.40 -15.13
CA SER A 390 38.80 125.54 -15.47
C SER A 390 37.54 125.65 -14.59
N VAL A 391 37.71 126.38 -13.49
CA VAL A 391 36.72 127.26 -12.82
C VAL A 391 35.53 126.62 -12.07
N THR A 392 35.27 127.28 -10.94
CA THR A 392 34.41 126.95 -9.79
C THR A 392 33.06 127.69 -9.79
N LYS A 393 32.13 127.20 -8.93
CA LYS A 393 30.92 127.83 -8.29
C LYS A 393 29.62 127.96 -9.11
N GLU A 394 28.38 127.91 -8.60
CA GLU A 394 27.72 127.68 -7.28
C GLU A 394 26.20 127.40 -7.56
N VAL A 395 25.56 126.37 -6.97
CA VAL A 395 24.54 126.34 -5.86
C VAL A 395 23.11 126.87 -6.18
N VAL A 396 22.04 126.08 -5.86
CA VAL A 396 20.95 126.34 -4.86
C VAL A 396 19.79 125.30 -4.96
N GLU A 397 19.31 124.93 -3.75
CA GLU A 397 18.20 124.10 -3.22
C GLU A 397 16.87 123.83 -3.96
N ALA A 398 16.20 122.69 -3.63
CA ALA A 398 14.94 122.63 -2.84
C ALA A 398 14.34 121.19 -2.67
N LYS A 399 13.85 120.86 -1.45
CA LYS A 399 12.95 119.72 -1.09
C LYS A 399 11.45 120.16 -1.28
N PRO A 400 10.34 119.36 -1.13
CA PRO A 400 10.16 118.09 -0.37
C PRO A 400 9.09 117.03 -0.83
N ARG A 401 9.10 115.85 -0.15
CA ARG A 401 7.99 114.93 0.30
C ARG A 401 6.98 114.27 -0.69
N ARG A 402 6.80 112.93 -0.61
CA ARG A 402 5.72 112.20 0.14
C ARG A 402 5.76 110.66 -0.03
N LYS A 403 5.07 109.99 0.91
CA LYS A 403 5.08 108.56 1.33
C LYS A 403 4.18 107.64 0.50
N ARG A 404 4.42 106.31 0.56
CA ARG A 404 3.39 105.30 0.96
C ARG A 404 4.00 103.95 1.37
N ALA A 405 3.29 103.26 2.27
CA ALA A 405 3.70 102.12 3.07
C ALA A 405 3.26 100.76 2.48
N GLY A 406 3.97 99.68 2.84
CA GLY A 406 3.56 98.29 2.65
C GLY A 406 4.38 97.35 3.54
N LYS A 407 3.73 96.35 4.17
CA LYS A 407 4.15 95.60 5.37
C LYS A 407 5.26 94.54 5.17
N LYS A 408 5.90 94.25 6.31
CA LYS A 408 6.65 93.04 6.73
C LYS A 408 6.10 91.72 6.16
N THR A 409 6.98 90.73 5.91
CA THR A 409 7.12 89.48 6.72
C THR A 409 8.24 88.59 6.16
N MET A 410 9.11 88.07 7.04
CA MET A 410 10.05 86.99 6.73
C MET A 410 9.32 85.64 6.59
N PRO A 411 9.77 84.69 5.75
CA PRO A 411 9.43 83.29 5.92
C PRO A 411 10.29 82.72 7.05
N LYS A 412 9.64 82.35 8.15
CA LYS A 412 10.24 81.52 9.20
C LYS A 412 10.22 80.06 8.76
N ILE A 413 11.31 79.38 9.05
CA ILE A 413 11.39 77.94 9.24
C ILE A 413 10.32 77.54 10.27
N SER A 414 9.60 76.46 9.95
CA SER A 414 8.99 75.45 10.84
C SER A 414 7.62 75.00 10.32
N ALA A 415 7.62 73.82 9.71
CA ALA A 415 6.52 72.85 9.79
C ALA A 415 7.18 71.45 9.79
N ILE A 416 7.76 71.11 10.93
CA ILE A 416 7.69 69.74 11.43
C ILE A 416 6.22 69.58 11.80
N ASP A 417 5.49 68.82 11.00
CA ASP A 417 4.16 68.35 11.37
C ASP A 417 4.37 67.03 12.13
N GLU A 418 4.37 67.15 13.45
CA GLU A 418 4.11 66.06 14.40
C GLU A 418 2.62 65.70 14.30
N THR A 419 2.27 64.83 13.37
CA THR A 419 1.02 64.05 13.41
C THR A 419 1.33 62.57 13.23
N LEU A 420 2.26 62.08 14.06
CA LEU A 420 2.21 60.72 14.58
C LEU A 420 1.67 60.78 16.01
N ASP A 421 0.35 60.97 16.14
CA ASP A 421 -0.39 60.38 17.25
C ASP A 421 -1.89 60.39 16.99
N SER A 422 -2.37 59.43 16.19
CA SER A 422 -3.70 58.85 16.41
C SER A 422 -3.72 57.46 15.79
N THR A 423 -3.97 56.48 16.64
CA THR A 423 -4.21 55.08 16.36
C THR A 423 -5.42 54.87 15.43
N GLU A 424 -5.31 55.21 14.14
CA GLU A 424 -6.38 55.06 13.14
C GLU A 424 -6.10 53.99 12.07
N TRP A 425 -5.15 53.09 12.33
CA TRP A 425 -4.91 51.92 11.47
C TRP A 425 -5.60 50.63 11.95
N LEU A 426 -6.42 50.72 13.01
CA LEU A 426 -7.08 49.58 13.67
C LEU A 426 -8.62 49.60 13.60
N ILE A 427 -9.22 50.38 12.70
CA ILE A 427 -10.67 50.38 12.50
C ILE A 427 -10.97 50.35 10.99
N ALA A 428 -11.55 49.24 10.54
CA ALA A 428 -12.15 49.15 9.21
C ALA A 428 -13.35 50.12 9.16
N THR A 429 -13.24 51.18 8.38
CA THR A 429 -14.38 52.03 8.01
C THR A 429 -15.14 51.35 6.87
N PRO A 430 -16.42 50.97 7.04
CA PRO A 430 -17.21 50.41 5.95
C PRO A 430 -17.67 51.54 5.01
N PRO A 431 -17.89 51.25 3.70
CA PRO A 431 -18.29 52.25 2.73
C PRO A 431 -19.71 52.78 2.98
N GLU A 432 -19.90 54.04 2.60
CA GLU A 432 -21.09 54.85 2.83
C GLU A 432 -22.34 54.24 2.15
N GLY A 433 -23.32 53.78 2.96
CA GLY A 433 -24.62 53.32 2.44
C GLY A 433 -25.33 52.17 3.14
N MET A 434 -24.78 51.52 4.18
CA MET A 434 -25.48 50.43 4.89
C MET A 434 -25.77 50.77 6.36
N VAL A 435 -27.05 50.59 6.71
CA VAL A 435 -27.63 50.84 8.03
C VAL A 435 -27.17 49.74 8.99
N ALA A 436 -26.52 50.13 10.09
CA ALA A 436 -26.14 49.22 11.17
C ALA A 436 -27.39 48.61 11.83
N LYS A 437 -27.50 47.29 11.81
CA LYS A 437 -28.52 46.54 12.54
C LYS A 437 -27.91 46.08 13.86
N THR A 438 -28.39 46.65 14.95
CA THR A 438 -28.07 46.25 16.32
C THR A 438 -28.78 44.95 16.66
N THR A 439 -28.04 43.87 16.93
CA THR A 439 -28.56 42.69 17.65
C THR A 439 -27.44 41.93 18.36
N GLY A 440 -27.58 41.81 19.69
CA GLY A 440 -27.43 40.53 20.41
C GLY A 440 -26.02 40.14 20.84
N THR A 441 -25.78 40.25 22.14
CA THR A 441 -24.77 39.51 22.91
C THR A 441 -24.75 38.01 22.54
N GLY A 442 -23.74 37.59 21.77
CA GLY A 442 -23.31 36.21 21.61
C GLY A 442 -21.93 36.07 22.23
N SER A 443 -21.75 35.09 23.10
CA SER A 443 -20.53 34.85 23.88
C SER A 443 -19.28 34.72 23.01
N ASP A 444 -18.26 35.53 23.33
CA ASP A 444 -16.90 35.46 22.82
C ASP A 444 -16.18 34.23 23.39
N ALA A 445 -16.42 33.07 22.77
CA ALA A 445 -15.76 31.81 23.10
C ALA A 445 -14.85 31.29 21.98
N ASP A 446 -14.72 32.06 20.89
CA ASP A 446 -14.06 31.63 19.64
C ASP A 446 -12.79 32.42 19.30
N PHE A 447 -12.35 33.32 20.18
CA PHE A 447 -11.09 34.02 20.03
C PHE A 447 -10.27 34.03 21.32
N GLY A 448 -9.45 32.99 21.49
CA GLY A 448 -8.50 32.85 22.60
C GLY A 448 -8.10 31.39 22.81
N TYR A 449 -6.81 31.14 23.02
CA TYR A 449 -6.23 29.81 23.25
C TYR A 449 -7.03 29.02 24.32
N GLN A 450 -7.62 27.89 23.92
CA GLN A 450 -8.23 26.94 24.87
C GLN A 450 -7.17 25.90 25.27
N GLU A 451 -6.80 25.84 26.55
CA GLU A 451 -5.90 24.79 27.07
C GLU A 451 -6.53 23.41 26.79
N PRO A 452 -5.80 22.46 26.16
CA PRO A 452 -6.34 21.14 25.88
C PRO A 452 -6.82 20.46 27.17
N PRO A 453 -7.93 19.70 27.14
CA PRO A 453 -8.43 19.02 28.31
C PRO A 453 -7.36 18.08 28.87
N ARG A 454 -6.88 18.36 30.09
CA ARG A 454 -5.98 17.44 30.80
C ARG A 454 -6.72 16.11 30.97
N LYS A 455 -6.16 15.04 30.41
CA LYS A 455 -6.67 13.68 30.60
C LYS A 455 -6.80 13.45 32.11
N GLN A 456 -8.01 13.13 32.56
CA GLN A 456 -8.22 12.63 33.91
C GLN A 456 -7.31 11.41 34.07
N THR A 457 -6.54 11.38 35.15
CA THR A 457 -5.79 10.19 35.54
C THR A 457 -6.77 9.02 35.63
N PRO A 458 -6.54 7.91 34.92
CA PRO A 458 -7.44 6.77 34.98
C PRO A 458 -7.45 6.22 36.41
N ASP A 459 -8.61 6.30 37.06
CA ASP A 459 -8.84 5.85 38.44
C ASP A 459 -9.01 4.31 38.50
N ASN A 460 -8.21 3.60 37.71
CA ASN A 460 -8.22 2.15 37.63
C ASN A 460 -6.96 1.60 38.29
N ALA A 461 -7.11 1.15 39.55
CA ALA A 461 -6.03 0.57 40.35
C ALA A 461 -5.27 -0.58 39.65
N ALA A 462 -5.87 -1.22 38.63
CA ALA A 462 -5.22 -2.26 37.85
C ALA A 462 -4.12 -1.74 36.90
N GLN A 463 -4.12 -0.46 36.52
CA GLN A 463 -3.11 0.10 35.60
C GLN A 463 -1.82 0.53 36.32
N MET A 464 -1.82 0.62 37.66
CA MET A 464 -0.63 0.92 38.47
C MET A 464 0.20 -0.33 38.82
N SER A 465 -0.23 -1.52 38.37
CA SER A 465 0.43 -2.80 38.64
C SER A 465 1.43 -3.23 37.56
N LEU A 466 1.62 -2.42 36.51
CA LEU A 466 2.45 -2.78 35.34
C LEU A 466 3.67 -1.88 35.14
N PHE A 467 4.14 -1.23 36.21
CA PHE A 467 5.48 -0.64 36.28
C PHE A 467 6.17 -1.03 37.58
#